data_AF-A0A7C3NLH6-F1
#
_entry.id   AF-A0A7C3NLH6-F1
#
_cell.length_a   1.000
_cell.length_b   1.000
_cell.length_c   1.000
_cell.angle_alpha   90.00
_cell.angle_beta   90.00
_cell.angle_gamma   90.00
#
_symmetry.space_group_name_H-M   'P 1'
#
loop_
_entity.id
_entity.type
_entity.pdbx_description
1 polymer ?
#
loop_
_entity_poly.entity_id
_entity_poly.type
_entity_poly.pdbx_seq_one_letter_code
_entity_poly.pdbx_strand_id
1 'polypeptide(L)'
;MPSLPITIGEIADILLVAALIYTAIVWIRRTRAAFVVRGMLTLGAAYLAVRFLELEMTAWIFQAFFAAFVVVIIVIFQEELRQLFERIAVWRFRREPVQPERSTVADVLARALADMARNHIGALVVLAGKDPLDRHVVGGIVLDGRLSVPLLRSIFDPHSPGHDGAVLIANGRVQRFAAHLPLSKDLAQTSNVGTRHSAALGLAELSDALCLVVSEERGTISIAQDGRLTKVEIPQELALAIENFFGRTFPPAEQIHFGLQLVRRNWVAKAMSVCSAVALWYLFVLGSKAVEVTYPVPIAVEHVPAHLQIEAIDPPEVNATFSATRRAFYFVNKRRIRVEVDVSLAELGRRTFSISEQDIYYPKDLALLNFSPRSFKISVKSASDKNTG
;
A
#
# COMPACT_ATOMS: atom_id res chain seq x y z
N MET A 1 9.07 18.48 -31.17
CA MET A 1 8.99 17.63 -29.97
C MET A 1 7.60 17.03 -29.94
N PRO A 2 7.42 15.70 -29.94
CA PRO A 2 6.07 15.14 -29.84
C PRO A 2 5.59 15.35 -28.41
N SER A 3 4.48 16.06 -28.25
CA SER A 3 3.76 16.14 -26.97
C SER A 3 3.36 14.73 -26.58
N LEU A 4 3.87 14.21 -25.46
CA LEU A 4 3.37 12.97 -24.86
C LEU A 4 1.92 13.23 -24.46
N PRO A 5 0.89 12.65 -25.11
CA PRO A 5 -0.45 12.77 -24.61
C PRO A 5 -0.50 11.92 -23.35
N ILE A 6 -0.48 12.58 -22.18
CA ILE A 6 -0.70 11.90 -20.92
C ILE A 6 -2.08 11.26 -21.03
N THR A 7 -2.13 9.94 -21.02
CA THR A 7 -3.38 9.21 -21.21
C THR A 7 -4.20 9.31 -19.93
N ILE A 8 -5.53 9.34 -20.02
CA ILE A 8 -6.41 9.38 -18.82
C ILE A 8 -6.07 8.23 -17.85
N GLY A 9 -5.66 7.08 -18.37
CA GLY A 9 -5.16 5.96 -17.57
C GLY A 9 -3.89 6.27 -16.78
N GLU A 10 -2.96 7.06 -17.33
CA GLU A 10 -1.72 7.46 -16.63
C GLU A 10 -2.02 8.45 -15.50
N ILE A 11 -2.98 9.36 -15.71
CA ILE A 11 -3.45 10.27 -14.64
C ILE A 11 -4.13 9.47 -13.53
N ALA A 12 -4.97 8.50 -13.88
CA ALA A 12 -5.63 7.62 -12.92
C ALA A 12 -4.62 6.78 -12.12
N ASP A 13 -3.58 6.26 -12.78
CA ASP A 13 -2.51 5.50 -12.13
C ASP A 13 -1.70 6.36 -11.16
N ILE A 14 -1.29 7.57 -11.57
CA ILE A 14 -0.60 8.53 -10.69
C ILE A 14 -1.46 8.88 -9.48
N LEU A 15 -2.76 9.12 -9.67
CA LEU A 15 -3.69 9.41 -8.59
C LEU A 15 -3.86 8.23 -7.62
N LEU A 16 -3.96 7.00 -8.14
CA LEU A 16 -4.07 5.78 -7.34
C LEU A 16 -2.80 5.57 -6.50
N VAL A 17 -1.63 5.67 -7.13
CA VAL A 17 -0.34 5.55 -6.44
C VAL A 17 -0.16 6.67 -5.41
N ALA A 18 -0.54 7.91 -5.73
CA ALA A 18 -0.51 9.01 -4.78
C ALA A 18 -1.44 8.75 -3.57
N ALA A 19 -2.63 8.21 -3.79
CA ALA A 19 -3.55 7.84 -2.71
C ALA A 19 -2.99 6.72 -1.81
N LEU A 20 -2.34 5.71 -2.40
CA LEU A 20 -1.65 4.65 -1.66
C LEU A 20 -0.50 5.20 -0.81
N ILE A 21 0.36 6.03 -1.41
CA ILE A 21 1.50 6.65 -0.71
C ILE A 21 1.00 7.58 0.40
N TYR A 22 -0.05 8.37 0.16
CA TYR A 22 -0.65 9.23 1.18
C TYR A 22 -1.12 8.40 2.38
N THR A 23 -1.86 7.31 2.12
CA THR A 23 -2.37 6.42 3.15
C THR A 23 -1.24 5.81 3.97
N ALA A 24 -0.17 5.36 3.31
CA ALA A 24 1.04 4.86 3.98
C ALA A 24 1.70 5.93 4.86
N ILE A 25 1.92 7.15 4.36
CA ILE A 25 2.53 8.25 5.12
C ILE A 25 1.71 8.60 6.37
N VAL A 26 0.38 8.71 6.24
CA VAL A 26 -0.49 9.04 7.38
C VAL A 26 -0.47 7.94 8.43
N TRP A 27 -0.45 6.68 8.00
CA TRP A 27 -0.43 5.52 8.90
C TRP A 27 0.92 5.40 9.63
N ILE A 28 2.04 5.60 8.93
CA ILE A 28 3.40 5.54 9.49
C ILE A 28 3.63 6.67 10.49
N ARG A 29 3.14 7.89 10.23
CA ARG A 29 3.36 9.06 11.11
C ARG A 29 2.77 8.92 12.51
N ARG A 30 1.82 7.99 12.71
CA ARG A 30 1.16 7.76 14.00
C ARG A 30 1.74 6.58 14.78
N THR A 31 2.65 5.81 14.20
CA THR A 31 3.14 4.55 14.77
C THR A 31 4.64 4.57 14.99
N ARG A 32 5.15 3.60 15.76
CA ARG A 32 6.61 3.36 15.89
C ARG A 32 7.30 3.10 14.55
N ALA A 33 6.54 2.77 13.49
CA ALA A 33 7.02 2.63 12.13
C ALA A 33 7.75 3.89 11.61
N ALA A 34 7.43 5.09 12.11
CA ALA A 34 8.13 6.31 11.74
C ALA A 34 9.63 6.29 12.08
N PHE A 35 10.04 5.55 13.13
CA PHE A 35 11.46 5.36 13.46
C PHE A 35 12.13 4.41 12.48
N VAL A 36 11.46 3.32 12.11
CA VAL A 36 11.99 2.34 11.14
C VAL A 36 12.16 2.97 9.77
N VAL A 37 11.19 3.76 9.31
CA VAL A 37 11.29 4.45 8.01
C VAL A 37 12.43 5.46 7.98
N ARG A 38 12.62 6.23 9.07
CA ARG A 38 13.78 7.12 9.19
C ARG A 38 15.09 6.33 9.15
N GLY A 39 15.19 5.23 9.90
CA GLY A 39 16.35 4.34 9.88
C GLY A 39 16.64 3.78 8.49
N MET A 40 15.62 3.30 7.77
CA MET A 40 15.74 2.79 6.40
C MET A 40 16.25 3.86 5.43
N LEU A 41 15.77 5.10 5.55
CA LEU A 41 16.24 6.22 4.73
C LEU A 41 17.70 6.58 5.03
N THR A 42 18.08 6.64 6.31
CA THR A 42 19.47 6.93 6.70
C THR A 42 20.41 5.84 6.20
N LEU A 43 20.03 4.57 6.35
CA LEU A 43 20.81 3.43 5.88
C LEU A 43 20.89 3.38 4.34
N GLY A 44 19.79 3.68 3.65
CA GLY A 44 19.74 3.80 2.19
C GLY A 44 20.64 4.93 1.68
N ALA A 45 20.64 6.09 2.34
CA ALA A 45 21.53 7.20 2.01
C ALA A 45 23.00 6.81 2.20
N ALA A 46 23.33 6.09 3.28
CA ALA A 46 24.68 5.55 3.50
C ALA A 46 25.10 4.58 2.38
N TYR A 47 24.20 3.69 1.94
CA TYR A 47 24.46 2.80 0.80
C TYR A 47 24.69 3.57 -0.51
N LEU A 48 23.91 4.61 -0.78
CA LEU A 48 24.12 5.46 -1.95
C LEU A 48 25.47 6.18 -1.88
N ALA A 49 25.88 6.67 -0.70
CA ALA A 49 27.21 7.26 -0.51
C ALA A 49 28.34 6.25 -0.76
N VAL A 50 28.19 5.01 -0.27
CA VAL A 50 29.13 3.91 -0.52
C VAL A 50 29.25 3.61 -2.02
N ARG A 51 28.14 3.58 -2.75
CA ARG A 51 28.14 3.38 -4.22
C ARG A 51 28.72 4.57 -4.97
N PHE A 52 28.47 5.78 -4.51
CA PHE A 52 29.03 7.00 -5.10
C PHE A 52 30.55 7.09 -4.89
N LEU A 53 31.05 6.61 -3.76
CA LEU A 53 32.47 6.51 -3.44
C LEU A 53 33.14 5.25 -4.01
N GLU A 54 32.42 4.45 -4.81
CA GLU A 54 32.92 3.22 -5.45
C GLU A 54 33.49 2.17 -4.46
N LEU A 55 33.00 2.16 -3.22
CA LEU A 55 33.45 1.23 -2.18
C LEU A 55 32.77 -0.15 -2.33
N GLU A 56 33.30 -0.99 -3.23
CA GLU A 56 32.66 -2.27 -3.61
C GLU A 56 32.50 -3.28 -2.47
N MET A 57 33.53 -3.46 -1.63
CA MET A 57 33.46 -4.38 -0.49
C MET A 57 32.36 -3.97 0.51
N THR A 58 32.31 -2.67 0.80
CA THR A 58 31.29 -2.11 1.68
C THR A 58 29.91 -2.24 1.04
N ALA A 59 29.78 -2.00 -0.26
CA ALA A 59 28.51 -2.18 -0.98
C ALA A 59 27.98 -3.62 -0.87
N TRP A 60 28.86 -4.62 -1.00
CA TRP A 60 28.50 -6.03 -0.86
C TRP A 60 28.03 -6.37 0.57
N ILE A 61 28.72 -5.84 1.59
CA ILE A 61 28.28 -5.98 3.00
C ILE A 61 26.91 -5.36 3.22
N PHE A 62 26.67 -4.15 2.70
CA PHE A 62 25.36 -3.50 2.77
C PHE A 62 24.28 -4.34 2.09
N GLN A 63 24.55 -4.94 0.93
CA GLN A 63 23.59 -5.82 0.24
C GLN A 63 23.21 -7.04 1.09
N ALA A 64 24.20 -7.73 1.68
CA ALA A 64 23.96 -8.84 2.59
C ALA A 64 23.16 -8.40 3.83
N PHE A 65 23.50 -7.25 4.41
CA PHE A 65 22.76 -6.65 5.51
C PHE A 65 21.30 -6.36 5.14
N PHE A 66 21.04 -5.72 4.00
CA PHE A 66 19.68 -5.42 3.55
C PHE A 66 18.83 -6.69 3.36
N ALA A 67 19.43 -7.75 2.81
CA ALA A 67 18.74 -9.04 2.65
C ALA A 67 18.27 -9.62 3.99
N ALA A 68 19.14 -9.62 5.00
CA ALA A 68 18.77 -10.07 6.35
C ALA A 68 17.77 -9.11 7.02
N PHE A 69 17.95 -7.81 6.83
CA PHE A 69 17.11 -6.77 7.43
C PHE A 69 15.65 -6.85 6.97
N VAL A 70 15.40 -7.17 5.69
CA VAL A 70 14.04 -7.39 5.17
C VAL A 70 13.33 -8.50 5.93
N VAL A 71 14.01 -9.61 6.20
CA VAL A 71 13.43 -10.74 6.95
C VAL A 71 13.06 -10.31 8.37
N VAL A 72 13.99 -9.64 9.07
CA VAL A 72 13.75 -9.14 10.44
C VAL A 72 12.58 -8.15 10.47
N ILE A 73 12.49 -7.24 9.49
CA ILE A 73 11.37 -6.32 9.35
C ILE A 73 10.05 -7.09 9.20
N ILE A 74 9.98 -8.09 8.31
CA ILE A 74 8.74 -8.85 8.12
C ILE A 74 8.30 -9.52 9.43
N VAL A 75 9.24 -10.07 10.20
CA VAL A 75 8.94 -10.71 11.50
C VAL A 75 8.44 -9.67 12.52
N ILE A 76 9.09 -8.51 12.61
CA ILE A 76 8.67 -7.45 13.55
C ILE A 76 7.31 -6.87 13.17
N PHE A 77 7.07 -6.64 11.87
CA PHE A 77 5.85 -6.01 11.35
C PHE A 77 4.72 -7.00 11.01
N GLN A 78 4.88 -8.27 11.37
CA GLN A 78 3.91 -9.32 11.04
C GLN A 78 2.53 -9.01 11.61
N GLU A 79 2.47 -8.45 12.82
CA GLU A 79 1.24 -8.11 13.51
C GLU A 79 0.51 -6.95 12.82
N GLU A 80 1.22 -5.90 12.42
CA GLU A 80 0.66 -4.75 11.72
C GLU A 80 0.10 -5.13 10.34
N LEU A 81 0.77 -6.05 9.61
CA LEU A 81 0.26 -6.57 8.35
C LEU A 81 -1.05 -7.35 8.57
N ARG A 82 -1.13 -8.19 9.60
CA ARG A 82 -2.37 -8.89 9.98
C ARG A 82 -3.49 -7.89 10.28
N GLN A 83 -3.21 -6.86 11.08
CA GLN A 83 -4.18 -5.82 11.42
C GLN A 83 -4.74 -5.11 10.18
N LEU A 84 -3.90 -4.83 9.18
CA LEU A 84 -4.32 -4.22 7.92
C LEU A 84 -5.34 -5.11 7.19
N PHE A 85 -5.07 -6.41 7.07
CA PHE A 85 -5.99 -7.36 6.43
C PHE A 85 -7.30 -7.52 7.18
N GLU A 86 -7.25 -7.60 8.51
CA GLU A 86 -8.45 -7.67 9.35
C GLU A 86 -9.34 -6.43 9.16
N ARG A 87 -8.75 -5.23 9.15
CA ARG A 87 -9.51 -3.98 8.95
C ARG A 87 -10.19 -3.93 7.57
N ILE A 88 -9.51 -4.43 6.53
CA ILE A 88 -10.08 -4.54 5.18
C ILE A 88 -11.23 -5.57 5.14
N ALA A 89 -11.06 -6.72 5.82
CA ALA A 89 -12.09 -7.76 5.89
C ALA A 89 -13.37 -7.28 6.61
N VAL A 90 -13.22 -6.57 7.73
CA VAL A 90 -14.35 -6.01 8.50
C VAL A 90 -15.10 -4.95 7.71
N TRP A 91 -14.44 -4.19 6.83
CA TRP A 91 -15.09 -3.17 6.01
C TRP A 91 -16.15 -3.76 5.07
N ARG A 92 -16.00 -5.02 4.64
CA ARG A 92 -16.92 -5.72 3.74
C ARG A 92 -18.14 -6.34 4.45
N PHE A 93 -18.14 -6.41 5.78
CA PHE A 93 -19.19 -7.06 6.59
C PHE A 93 -19.90 -6.13 7.58
N ARG A 94 -19.68 -4.83 7.55
CA ARG A 94 -20.50 -3.87 8.33
C ARG A 94 -21.93 -3.84 7.77
N ARG A 95 -22.77 -4.74 8.28
CA ARG A 95 -24.23 -4.53 8.31
C ARG A 95 -24.48 -3.18 8.97
N GLU A 96 -25.36 -2.38 8.37
CA GLU A 96 -25.76 -1.09 8.91
C GLU A 96 -26.08 -1.24 10.40
N PRO A 97 -25.43 -0.46 11.29
CA PRO A 97 -25.84 -0.44 12.67
C PRO A 97 -27.27 0.10 12.70
N VAL A 98 -28.22 -0.74 13.12
CA VAL A 98 -29.52 -0.28 13.60
C VAL A 98 -29.18 0.70 14.72
N GLN A 99 -29.29 2.00 14.44
CA GLN A 99 -29.00 3.03 15.44
C GLN A 99 -30.03 2.86 16.56
N PRO A 100 -29.63 2.39 17.75
CA PRO A 100 -30.42 2.73 18.92
C PRO A 100 -30.34 4.26 19.04
N GLU A 101 -31.41 4.90 19.51
CA GLU A 101 -31.34 6.31 19.88
C GLU A 101 -30.11 6.53 20.78
N ARG A 102 -29.11 7.25 20.27
CA ARG A 102 -27.79 7.41 20.93
C ARG A 102 -27.94 8.09 22.28
N SER A 103 -28.91 9.00 22.38
CA SER A 103 -29.35 9.64 23.62
C SER A 103 -29.76 8.59 24.65
N THR A 104 -30.54 7.58 24.26
CA THR A 104 -31.01 6.52 25.17
C THR A 104 -29.85 5.69 25.74
N VAL A 105 -28.81 5.40 24.95
CA VAL A 105 -27.64 4.64 25.43
C VAL A 105 -26.84 5.45 26.45
N ALA A 106 -26.57 6.73 26.14
CA ALA A 106 -25.85 7.63 27.04
C ALA A 106 -26.61 7.82 28.36
N ASP A 107 -27.92 8.04 28.29
CA ASP A 107 -28.79 8.19 29.47
C ASP A 107 -28.82 6.94 30.35
N VAL A 108 -28.97 5.76 29.75
CA VAL A 108 -28.98 4.49 30.49
C VAL A 108 -27.65 4.26 31.20
N LEU A 109 -26.53 4.49 30.53
CA LEU A 109 -25.20 4.33 31.11
C LEU A 109 -24.93 5.35 32.21
N ALA A 110 -25.22 6.63 31.97
CA ALA A 110 -24.99 7.68 32.95
C ALA A 110 -25.80 7.43 34.22
N ARG A 111 -27.08 7.05 34.09
CA ARG A 111 -27.93 6.72 35.24
C ARG A 111 -27.44 5.48 35.98
N ALA A 112 -27.11 4.40 35.27
CA ALA A 112 -26.65 3.16 35.89
C ALA A 112 -25.31 3.34 36.62
N LEU A 113 -24.34 4.01 36.00
CA LEU A 113 -23.02 4.24 36.58
C LEU A 113 -23.08 5.24 37.75
N ALA A 114 -23.91 6.27 37.68
CA ALA A 114 -24.16 7.16 38.82
C ALA A 114 -24.81 6.43 40.00
N ASP A 115 -25.73 5.50 39.73
CA ASP A 115 -26.33 4.69 40.78
C ASP A 115 -25.33 3.73 41.43
N MET A 116 -24.49 3.07 40.62
CA MET A 116 -23.41 2.20 41.11
C MET A 116 -22.38 2.99 41.93
N ALA A 117 -22.00 4.18 41.47
CA ALA A 117 -21.11 5.09 42.19
C ALA A 117 -21.62 5.46 43.59
N ARG A 118 -22.90 5.85 43.69
CA ARG A 118 -23.53 6.17 44.99
C ARG A 118 -23.58 4.98 45.95
N ASN A 119 -23.70 3.77 45.40
CA ASN A 119 -23.77 2.54 46.19
C ASN A 119 -22.40 1.86 46.37
N HIS A 120 -21.30 2.50 45.95
CA HIS A 120 -19.95 1.92 46.00
C HIS A 120 -19.82 0.56 45.28
N ILE A 121 -20.58 0.37 44.21
CA ILE A 121 -20.54 -0.83 43.37
C ILE A 121 -19.51 -0.61 42.26
N GLY A 122 -18.47 -1.45 42.24
CA GLY A 122 -17.46 -1.43 41.19
C GLY A 122 -18.01 -1.85 39.83
N ALA A 123 -17.72 -1.08 38.79
CA ALA A 123 -18.17 -1.37 37.43
C ALA A 123 -17.09 -1.05 36.40
N LEU A 124 -17.08 -1.82 35.30
CA LEU A 124 -16.18 -1.63 34.18
C LEU A 124 -16.94 -1.89 32.88
N VAL A 125 -17.28 -0.81 32.17
CA VAL A 125 -18.06 -0.85 30.93
C VAL A 125 -17.20 -0.37 29.77
N VAL A 126 -17.20 -1.11 28.67
CA VAL A 126 -16.44 -0.81 27.46
C VAL A 126 -17.41 -0.54 26.31
N LEU A 127 -17.34 0.66 25.75
CA LEU A 127 -18.06 1.02 24.53
C LEU A 127 -17.14 0.81 23.32
N ALA A 128 -17.56 -0.06 22.41
CA ALA A 128 -16.77 -0.39 21.21
C ALA A 128 -16.65 0.80 20.26
N GLY A 129 -15.41 1.07 19.82
CA GLY A 129 -15.07 2.08 18.81
C GLY A 129 -15.13 1.52 17.38
N LYS A 130 -14.18 1.92 16.55
CA LYS A 130 -13.99 1.37 15.19
C LYS A 130 -13.09 0.14 15.20
N ASP A 131 -12.18 0.05 16.17
CA ASP A 131 -11.25 -1.06 16.27
C ASP A 131 -11.92 -2.32 16.83
N PRO A 132 -11.67 -3.51 16.25
CA PRO A 132 -12.20 -4.76 16.78
C PRO A 132 -11.61 -5.05 18.16
N LEU A 133 -12.46 -5.26 19.17
CA LEU A 133 -12.02 -5.50 20.55
C LEU A 133 -11.71 -6.97 20.85
N ASP A 134 -12.14 -7.91 20.00
CA ASP A 134 -12.00 -9.36 20.24
C ASP A 134 -10.56 -9.82 20.46
N ARG A 135 -9.57 -9.11 19.89
CA ARG A 135 -8.14 -9.43 20.05
C ARG A 135 -7.55 -8.98 21.39
N HIS A 136 -8.18 -8.01 22.04
CA HIS A 136 -7.72 -7.46 23.31
C HIS A 136 -8.50 -8.04 24.49
N VAL A 137 -9.67 -8.60 24.22
CA VAL A 137 -10.59 -9.08 25.24
C VAL A 137 -10.53 -10.60 25.31
N VAL A 138 -10.25 -11.13 26.50
CA VAL A 138 -10.14 -12.58 26.73
C VAL A 138 -11.33 -13.06 27.57
N GLY A 139 -11.92 -14.18 27.16
CA GLY A 139 -13.03 -14.81 27.87
C GLY A 139 -14.32 -13.98 27.86
N GLY A 140 -15.07 -14.08 28.95
CA GLY A 140 -16.39 -13.50 29.11
C GLY A 140 -17.54 -14.39 28.62
N ILE A 141 -18.74 -14.06 29.05
CA ILE A 141 -19.98 -14.77 28.74
C ILE A 141 -20.77 -13.94 27.72
N VAL A 142 -21.10 -14.54 26.58
CA VAL A 142 -21.91 -13.91 25.53
C VAL A 142 -23.35 -13.78 26.02
N LEU A 143 -23.95 -12.60 25.85
CA LEU A 143 -25.32 -12.31 26.29
C LEU A 143 -26.22 -11.79 25.16
N ASP A 144 -25.70 -10.90 24.31
CA ASP A 144 -26.47 -10.16 23.29
C ASP A 144 -27.78 -9.50 23.81
N GLY A 145 -27.72 -9.00 25.04
CA GLY A 145 -28.86 -8.40 25.74
C GLY A 145 -29.12 -6.95 25.32
N ARG A 146 -30.39 -6.52 25.31
CA ARG A 146 -30.71 -5.08 25.17
C ARG A 146 -30.20 -4.32 26.39
N LEU A 147 -29.46 -3.23 26.13
CA LEU A 147 -28.92 -2.40 27.20
C LEU A 147 -30.05 -1.78 28.03
N SER A 148 -29.98 -1.95 29.35
CA SER A 148 -30.94 -1.37 30.30
C SER A 148 -30.28 -1.21 31.68
N VAL A 149 -30.81 -0.29 32.49
CA VAL A 149 -30.31 -0.07 33.86
C VAL A 149 -30.42 -1.34 34.72
N PRO A 150 -31.55 -2.08 34.73
CA PRO A 150 -31.66 -3.31 35.52
C PRO A 150 -30.65 -4.38 35.11
N LEU A 151 -30.37 -4.51 33.81
CA LEU A 151 -29.39 -5.48 33.31
C LEU A 151 -27.98 -5.17 33.82
N LEU A 152 -27.54 -3.92 33.72
CA LEU A 152 -26.21 -3.51 34.20
C LEU A 152 -26.08 -3.71 35.71
N ARG A 153 -27.12 -3.35 36.47
CA ARG A 153 -27.14 -3.57 37.93
C ARG A 153 -27.05 -5.05 38.29
N SER A 154 -27.74 -5.91 37.55
CA SER A 154 -27.69 -7.37 37.78
C SER A 154 -26.33 -7.97 37.43
N ILE A 155 -25.65 -7.44 36.42
CA ILE A 155 -24.31 -7.92 36.04
C ILE A 155 -23.28 -7.51 37.08
N PHE A 156 -23.28 -6.24 37.50
CA PHE A 156 -22.32 -5.71 38.48
C PHE A 156 -22.72 -5.94 39.95
N ASP A 157 -23.76 -6.75 40.22
CA ASP A 157 -24.09 -7.13 41.59
C ASP A 157 -22.93 -7.90 42.23
N PRO A 158 -22.38 -7.47 43.39
CA PRO A 158 -21.23 -8.13 44.02
C PRO A 158 -21.45 -9.63 44.36
N HIS A 159 -22.70 -10.09 44.44
CA HIS A 159 -23.04 -11.49 44.71
C HIS A 159 -23.26 -12.30 43.42
N SER A 160 -23.29 -11.65 42.26
CA SER A 160 -23.47 -12.29 40.95
C SER A 160 -22.14 -12.76 40.38
N PRO A 161 -22.00 -13.95 39.80
CA PRO A 161 -20.74 -14.37 39.15
C PRO A 161 -20.33 -13.49 37.96
N GLY A 162 -21.23 -12.63 37.46
CA GLY A 162 -20.96 -11.75 36.32
C GLY A 162 -20.23 -10.44 36.63
N HIS A 163 -20.03 -10.08 37.91
CA HIS A 163 -19.50 -8.76 38.30
C HIS A 163 -17.97 -8.64 38.16
N ASP A 164 -17.28 -9.77 38.01
CA ASP A 164 -15.83 -9.79 37.85
C ASP A 164 -15.46 -9.66 36.36
N GLY A 165 -14.85 -8.54 36.01
CA GLY A 165 -14.47 -8.20 34.64
C GLY A 165 -15.32 -7.10 34.01
N ALA A 166 -15.17 -6.98 32.70
CA ALA A 166 -15.75 -5.90 31.90
C ALA A 166 -17.05 -6.32 31.19
N VAL A 167 -17.92 -5.34 30.98
CA VAL A 167 -19.10 -5.44 30.12
C VAL A 167 -18.81 -4.75 28.79
N LEU A 168 -18.91 -5.48 27.68
CA LEU A 168 -18.73 -4.93 26.34
C LEU A 168 -20.07 -4.56 25.73
N ILE A 169 -20.18 -3.31 25.31
CA ILE A 169 -21.37 -2.74 24.68
C ILE A 169 -21.03 -2.32 23.26
N ALA A 170 -21.85 -2.80 22.32
CA ALA A 170 -21.80 -2.37 20.93
C ALA A 170 -23.22 -2.34 20.36
N ASN A 171 -23.51 -1.35 19.50
CA ASN A 171 -24.81 -1.18 18.85
C ASN A 171 -26.00 -1.18 19.85
N GLY A 172 -25.82 -0.54 21.02
CA GLY A 172 -26.84 -0.46 22.08
C GLY A 172 -27.18 -1.80 22.76
N ARG A 173 -26.32 -2.81 22.60
CA ARG A 173 -26.48 -4.13 23.20
C ARG A 173 -25.26 -4.51 24.02
N VAL A 174 -25.50 -5.25 25.10
CA VAL A 174 -24.47 -5.91 25.88
C VAL A 174 -24.07 -7.18 25.14
N GLN A 175 -22.94 -7.16 24.44
CA GLN A 175 -22.48 -8.31 23.67
C GLN A 175 -21.97 -9.41 24.59
N ARG A 176 -21.14 -9.05 25.59
CA ARG A 176 -20.61 -9.96 26.60
C ARG A 176 -20.36 -9.26 27.93
N PHE A 177 -20.30 -10.04 29.00
CA PHE A 177 -19.91 -9.59 30.34
C PHE A 177 -18.84 -10.51 30.93
N ALA A 178 -18.30 -10.16 32.10
CA ALA A 178 -17.18 -10.87 32.73
C ALA A 178 -15.94 -11.02 31.83
N ALA A 179 -15.70 -10.03 30.98
CA ALA A 179 -14.59 -10.04 30.02
C ALA A 179 -13.29 -9.54 30.66
N HIS A 180 -12.19 -10.23 30.43
CA HIS A 180 -10.88 -9.80 30.93
C HIS A 180 -10.20 -8.86 29.94
N LEU A 181 -9.73 -7.72 30.44
CA LEU A 181 -9.03 -6.70 29.67
C LEU A 181 -7.53 -6.66 30.03
N PRO A 182 -6.66 -6.18 29.12
CA PRO A 182 -5.25 -5.98 29.42
C PRO A 182 -5.07 -4.88 30.46
N LEU A 183 -4.10 -5.07 31.37
CA LEU A 183 -3.74 -4.06 32.38
C LEU A 183 -2.68 -3.12 31.82
N SER A 184 -2.86 -1.81 32.02
CA SER A 184 -1.81 -0.82 31.73
C SER A 184 -0.60 -1.02 32.64
N LYS A 185 0.58 -0.72 32.10
CA LYS A 185 1.85 -0.68 32.83
C LYS A 185 2.27 0.74 33.21
N ASP A 186 1.44 1.74 32.91
CA ASP A 186 1.71 3.14 33.23
C ASP A 186 1.42 3.42 34.71
N LEU A 187 2.46 3.29 35.55
CA LEU A 187 2.40 3.53 36.99
C LEU A 187 2.05 4.99 37.33
N ALA A 188 2.31 5.95 36.43
CA ALA A 188 1.99 7.35 36.70
C ALA A 188 0.48 7.56 36.83
N GLN A 189 -0.31 6.87 36.00
CA GLN A 189 -1.76 6.95 36.02
C GLN A 189 -2.43 5.88 36.90
N THR A 190 -1.75 4.74 37.14
CA THR A 190 -2.33 3.59 37.85
C THR A 190 -1.99 3.50 39.34
N SER A 191 -0.98 4.23 39.83
CA SER A 191 -0.47 4.14 41.21
C SER A 191 -1.52 4.30 42.32
N ASN A 192 -2.58 5.07 42.07
CA ASN A 192 -3.60 5.39 43.06
C ASN A 192 -4.98 4.79 42.76
N VAL A 193 -5.07 3.82 41.83
CA VAL A 193 -6.36 3.26 41.38
C VAL A 193 -6.35 1.73 41.34
N GLY A 194 -7.53 1.13 41.46
CA GLY A 194 -7.67 -0.33 41.47
C GLY A 194 -7.46 -1.01 40.11
N THR A 195 -7.56 -2.34 40.11
CA THR A 195 -7.37 -3.20 38.93
C THR A 195 -8.32 -2.86 37.77
N ARG A 196 -9.59 -2.53 38.05
CA ARG A 196 -10.56 -2.11 37.02
C ARG A 196 -10.15 -0.84 36.27
N HIS A 197 -9.51 0.11 36.94
CA HIS A 197 -8.99 1.33 36.28
C HIS A 197 -7.78 1.02 35.43
N SER A 198 -6.89 0.16 35.93
CA SER A 198 -5.71 -0.31 35.19
C SER A 198 -6.12 -1.11 33.94
N ALA A 199 -7.18 -1.90 34.04
CA ALA A 199 -7.81 -2.65 32.94
C ALA A 199 -8.43 -1.72 31.88
N ALA A 200 -9.16 -0.70 32.33
CA ALA A 200 -9.72 0.31 31.43
C ALA A 200 -8.64 1.09 30.68
N LEU A 201 -7.59 1.52 31.40
CA LEU A 201 -6.47 2.23 30.81
C LEU A 201 -5.71 1.35 29.82
N GLY A 202 -5.45 0.09 30.16
CA GLY A 202 -4.74 -0.85 29.28
C GLY A 202 -5.50 -1.11 27.98
N LEU A 203 -6.83 -1.19 28.02
CA LEU A 203 -7.63 -1.30 26.79
C LEU A 203 -7.63 0.01 25.97
N ALA A 204 -7.71 1.16 26.64
CA ALA A 204 -7.70 2.49 26.00
C ALA A 204 -6.35 2.86 25.37
N GLU A 205 -5.24 2.24 25.80
CA GLU A 205 -3.92 2.38 25.18
C GLU A 205 -3.80 1.60 23.85
N LEU A 206 -4.58 0.53 23.71
CA LEU A 206 -4.48 -0.42 22.60
C LEU A 206 -5.59 -0.27 21.56
N SER A 207 -6.67 0.44 21.89
CA SER A 207 -7.85 0.57 21.03
C SER A 207 -8.49 1.96 21.14
N ASP A 208 -9.39 2.27 20.20
CA ASP A 208 -10.21 3.48 20.21
C ASP A 208 -11.48 3.35 21.07
N ALA A 209 -11.57 2.36 21.95
CA ALA A 209 -12.71 2.15 22.84
C ALA A 209 -12.81 3.24 23.93
N LEU A 210 -14.04 3.53 24.34
CA LEU A 210 -14.33 4.35 25.51
C LEU A 210 -14.63 3.43 26.70
N CYS A 211 -13.75 3.44 27.70
CA CYS A 211 -13.92 2.63 28.91
C CYS A 211 -14.44 3.50 30.06
N LEU A 212 -15.52 3.07 30.71
CA LEU A 212 -16.16 3.74 31.84
C LEU A 212 -15.95 2.87 33.08
N VAL A 213 -15.45 3.46 34.16
CA VAL A 213 -15.09 2.73 35.39
C VAL A 213 -15.73 3.40 36.60
N VAL A 214 -16.25 2.58 37.51
CA VAL A 214 -16.69 3.02 38.84
C VAL A 214 -15.78 2.37 39.88
N SER A 215 -15.23 3.19 40.79
CA SER A 215 -14.45 2.71 41.92
C SER A 215 -15.35 2.10 42.99
N GLU A 216 -15.11 0.85 43.36
CA GLU A 216 -15.77 0.21 44.52
C GLU A 216 -15.36 0.86 45.84
N GLU A 217 -14.09 1.30 45.96
CA GLU A 217 -13.60 1.93 47.19
C GLU A 217 -14.12 3.36 47.35
N ARG A 218 -14.04 4.17 46.29
CA ARG A 218 -14.26 5.62 46.37
C ARG A 218 -15.59 6.09 45.81
N GLY A 219 -16.33 5.23 45.11
CA GLY A 219 -17.56 5.62 44.40
C GLY A 219 -17.30 6.61 43.25
N THR A 220 -16.05 6.86 42.87
CA THR A 220 -15.71 7.83 41.81
C THR A 220 -15.85 7.20 40.43
N ILE A 221 -16.43 7.94 39.49
CA ILE A 221 -16.49 7.56 38.08
C ILE A 221 -15.24 8.07 37.37
N SER A 222 -14.63 7.22 36.55
CA SER A 222 -13.52 7.58 35.67
C SER A 222 -13.78 7.11 34.25
N ILE A 223 -13.19 7.80 33.29
CA ILE A 223 -13.20 7.48 31.87
C ILE A 223 -11.78 7.21 31.43
N ALA A 224 -11.55 6.12 30.71
CA ALA A 224 -10.30 5.87 29.99
C ALA A 224 -10.54 5.91 28.48
N GLN A 225 -9.81 6.78 27.78
CA GLN A 225 -9.85 6.95 26.33
C GLN A 225 -8.50 7.47 25.83
N ASP A 226 -8.05 7.00 24.67
CA ASP A 226 -6.80 7.44 24.02
C ASP A 226 -5.58 7.39 24.97
N GLY A 227 -5.48 6.32 25.78
CA GLY A 227 -4.40 6.12 26.76
C GLY A 227 -4.38 7.09 27.93
N ARG A 228 -5.49 7.79 28.22
CA ARG A 228 -5.62 8.70 29.37
C ARG A 228 -6.78 8.31 30.26
N LEU A 229 -6.55 8.35 31.58
CA LEU A 229 -7.57 8.14 32.60
C LEU A 229 -7.99 9.51 33.21
N THR A 230 -9.26 9.88 33.07
CA THR A 230 -9.81 11.13 33.60
C THR A 230 -10.99 10.85 34.52
N LYS A 231 -10.99 11.49 35.70
CA LYS A 231 -12.13 11.41 36.63
C LYS A 231 -13.28 12.28 36.13
N VAL A 232 -14.49 11.83 36.40
CA VAL A 232 -15.73 12.57 36.11
C VAL A 232 -16.35 12.97 37.43
N GLU A 233 -16.49 14.28 37.64
CA GLU A 233 -17.04 14.81 38.89
C GLU A 233 -18.56 14.97 38.81
N ILE A 234 -19.07 15.26 37.62
CA ILE A 234 -20.48 15.61 37.40
C ILE A 234 -21.14 14.57 36.48
N PRO A 235 -22.28 13.94 36.87
CA PRO A 235 -22.95 12.93 36.05
C PRO A 235 -23.32 13.40 34.63
N GLN A 236 -23.58 14.70 34.46
CA GLN A 236 -23.86 15.32 33.16
C GLN A 236 -22.65 15.27 32.21
N GLU A 237 -21.43 15.37 32.74
CA GLU A 237 -20.20 15.26 31.95
C GLU A 237 -20.02 13.86 31.38
N LEU A 238 -20.47 12.83 32.11
CA LEU A 238 -20.44 11.44 31.65
C LEU A 238 -21.32 11.23 30.41
N ALA A 239 -22.57 11.71 30.46
CA ALA A 239 -23.49 11.62 29.32
C ALA A 239 -22.91 12.36 28.10
N LEU A 240 -22.42 13.58 28.29
CA LEU A 240 -21.77 14.36 27.24
C LEU A 240 -20.52 13.67 26.68
N ALA A 241 -19.71 13.03 27.52
CA ALA A 241 -18.53 12.29 27.06
C ALA A 241 -18.92 11.09 26.18
N ILE A 242 -19.97 10.35 26.57
CA ILE A 242 -20.50 9.22 25.80
C ILE A 242 -21.08 9.70 24.46
N GLU A 243 -21.86 10.78 24.45
CA GLU A 243 -22.41 11.37 23.21
C GLU A 243 -21.31 11.86 22.27
N ASN A 244 -20.30 12.56 22.81
CA ASN A 244 -19.15 13.03 22.05
C ASN A 244 -18.37 11.85 21.44
N PHE A 245 -18.21 10.75 22.18
CA PHE A 245 -17.61 9.54 21.66
C PHE A 245 -18.41 8.98 20.49
N PHE A 246 -19.73 8.82 20.62
CA PHE A 246 -20.56 8.33 19.52
C PHE A 246 -20.55 9.29 18.31
N GLY A 247 -20.56 10.61 18.52
CA GLY A 247 -20.51 11.61 17.44
C GLY A 247 -19.19 11.59 16.65
N ARG A 248 -18.05 11.40 17.33
CA ARG A 248 -16.73 11.29 16.68
C ARG A 248 -16.53 9.95 15.97
N THR A 249 -17.03 8.87 16.57
CA THR A 249 -16.80 7.50 16.09
C THR A 249 -17.76 7.14 14.96
N PHE A 250 -19.02 7.56 15.08
CA PHE A 250 -20.08 7.30 14.11
C PHE A 250 -20.77 8.64 13.79
N PRO A 251 -20.21 9.53 12.98
CA PRO A 251 -20.91 10.76 12.62
C PRO A 251 -22.30 10.43 12.04
N PRO A 252 -23.37 11.17 12.42
CA PRO A 252 -24.66 11.02 11.75
C PRO A 252 -24.45 11.24 10.25
N ALA A 253 -25.25 10.56 9.42
CA ALA A 253 -25.21 10.72 7.98
C ALA A 253 -25.76 12.11 7.58
N GLU A 254 -25.06 13.16 7.96
CA GLU A 254 -25.32 14.52 7.54
C GLU A 254 -24.59 14.79 6.22
N GLN A 255 -25.33 15.40 5.28
CA GLN A 255 -24.94 15.62 3.90
C GLN A 255 -23.55 16.25 3.79
N ILE A 256 -22.69 15.55 3.06
CA ILE A 256 -21.26 15.78 3.00
C ILE A 256 -20.95 17.05 2.18
N HIS A 257 -20.57 18.16 2.84
CA HIS A 257 -19.80 19.24 2.19
C HIS A 257 -18.34 18.79 1.99
N PHE A 258 -18.11 17.95 0.98
CA PHE A 258 -16.94 17.07 0.83
C PHE A 258 -15.62 17.75 0.40
N GLY A 259 -15.67 18.94 -0.21
CA GLY A 259 -14.55 19.46 -1.01
C GLY A 259 -13.39 20.11 -0.24
N LEU A 260 -13.67 21.08 0.64
CA LEU A 260 -12.61 22.00 1.11
C LEU A 260 -11.95 21.59 2.44
N GLN A 261 -12.66 20.99 3.40
CA GLN A 261 -12.08 20.59 4.68
C GLN A 261 -11.15 19.38 4.55
N LEU A 262 -11.44 18.45 3.63
CA LEU A 262 -10.59 17.28 3.39
C LEU A 262 -9.24 17.70 2.80
N VAL A 263 -9.21 18.67 1.89
CA VAL A 263 -7.97 19.20 1.25
C VAL A 263 -7.07 19.89 2.28
N ARG A 264 -7.65 20.64 3.22
CA ARG A 264 -6.89 21.42 4.21
C ARG A 264 -6.26 20.55 5.32
N ARG A 265 -6.78 19.35 5.58
CA ARG A 265 -6.21 18.45 6.59
C ARG A 265 -5.04 17.64 6.02
N ASN A 266 -3.87 17.82 6.62
CA ASN A 266 -2.63 17.08 6.33
C ASN A 266 -2.09 17.29 4.90
N TRP A 267 -2.12 18.54 4.40
CA TRP A 267 -1.74 18.88 3.02
C TRP A 267 -0.28 18.58 2.68
N VAL A 268 0.63 18.67 3.65
CA VAL A 268 2.06 18.30 3.47
C VAL A 268 2.20 16.82 3.07
N ALA A 269 1.46 15.91 3.73
CA ALA A 269 1.50 14.50 3.36
C ALA A 269 0.92 14.26 1.95
N LYS A 270 -0.10 15.02 1.56
CA LYS A 270 -0.68 14.96 0.21
C LYS A 270 0.32 15.42 -0.84
N ALA A 271 0.97 16.57 -0.63
CA ALA A 271 1.99 17.08 -1.53
C ALA A 271 3.18 16.11 -1.67
N MET A 272 3.69 15.56 -0.55
CA MET A 272 4.74 14.54 -0.57
C MET A 272 4.32 13.28 -1.33
N SER A 273 3.08 12.82 -1.15
CA SER A 273 2.58 11.62 -1.85
C SER A 273 2.47 11.81 -3.36
N VAL A 274 1.97 12.97 -3.80
CA VAL A 274 1.86 13.29 -5.24
C VAL A 274 3.25 13.46 -5.84
N CYS A 275 4.17 14.16 -5.16
CA CYS A 275 5.55 14.32 -5.64
C CYS A 275 6.26 12.97 -5.77
N SER A 276 6.11 12.08 -4.78
CA SER A 276 6.68 10.73 -4.82
C SER A 276 6.06 9.87 -5.93
N ALA A 277 4.73 9.93 -6.13
CA ALA A 277 4.04 9.22 -7.20
C ALA A 277 4.50 9.69 -8.59
N VAL A 278 4.65 11.00 -8.78
CA VAL A 278 5.17 11.59 -10.02
C VAL A 278 6.63 11.20 -10.27
N ALA A 279 7.47 11.19 -9.22
CA ALA A 279 8.87 10.75 -9.34
C ALA A 279 8.97 9.25 -9.71
N LEU A 280 8.15 8.40 -9.10
CA LEU A 280 8.07 6.98 -9.44
C LEU A 280 7.57 6.79 -10.88
N TRP A 281 6.50 7.49 -11.27
CA TRP A 281 5.99 7.44 -12.65
C TRP A 281 7.08 7.87 -13.64
N TYR A 282 7.82 8.92 -13.34
CA TYR A 282 8.93 9.37 -14.19
C TYR A 282 10.03 8.30 -14.30
N LEU A 283 10.43 7.68 -13.20
CA LEU A 283 11.51 6.69 -13.16
C LEU A 283 11.15 5.38 -13.88
N PHE A 284 9.90 4.93 -13.76
CA PHE A 284 9.45 3.63 -14.26
C PHE A 284 8.75 3.71 -15.64
N VAL A 285 8.00 4.77 -15.95
CA VAL A 285 7.15 4.85 -17.16
C VAL A 285 7.85 5.52 -18.35
N LEU A 286 8.71 6.54 -18.14
CA LEU A 286 9.39 7.19 -19.27
C LEU A 286 10.30 6.23 -20.07
N GLY A 287 10.71 5.11 -19.49
CA GLY A 287 11.55 4.10 -20.13
C GLY A 287 10.81 2.93 -20.77
N SER A 288 9.52 2.72 -20.47
CA SER A 288 8.79 1.48 -20.81
C SER A 288 7.99 1.54 -22.11
N LYS A 289 7.75 2.74 -22.67
CA LYS A 289 7.03 2.87 -23.95
C LYS A 289 7.88 2.30 -25.10
N ALA A 290 7.25 1.43 -25.89
CA ALA A 290 7.82 0.94 -27.14
C ALA A 290 7.96 2.13 -28.10
N VAL A 291 9.14 2.30 -28.68
CA VAL A 291 9.42 3.30 -29.71
C VAL A 291 9.70 2.54 -31.00
N GLU A 292 9.22 3.07 -32.11
CA GLU A 292 9.52 2.55 -33.44
C GLU A 292 10.70 3.31 -34.01
N VAL A 293 11.74 2.58 -34.43
CA VAL A 293 12.94 3.17 -35.04
C VAL A 293 13.24 2.43 -36.33
N THR A 294 13.39 3.19 -37.42
CA THR A 294 13.80 2.65 -38.73
C THR A 294 15.30 2.74 -38.87
N TYR A 295 15.95 1.61 -39.13
CA TYR A 295 17.36 1.53 -39.46
C TYR A 295 17.56 1.18 -40.94
N PRO A 296 18.49 1.85 -41.64
CA PRO A 296 18.99 1.36 -42.91
C PRO A 296 19.90 0.15 -42.65
N VAL A 297 19.59 -0.98 -43.25
CA VAL A 297 20.34 -2.23 -43.10
C VAL A 297 20.96 -2.59 -44.45
N PRO A 298 22.30 -2.73 -44.54
CA PRO A 298 22.95 -3.11 -45.79
C PRO A 298 22.63 -4.56 -46.16
N ILE A 299 22.44 -4.81 -47.46
CA ILE A 299 22.21 -6.16 -47.98
C ILE A 299 23.56 -6.85 -48.17
N ALA A 300 23.79 -7.94 -47.43
CA ALA A 300 24.92 -8.84 -47.65
C ALA A 300 24.44 -10.07 -48.43
N VAL A 301 25.19 -10.43 -49.47
CA VAL A 301 24.87 -11.57 -50.33
C VAL A 301 25.80 -12.73 -49.96
N GLU A 302 25.24 -13.92 -49.72
CA GLU A 302 25.99 -15.13 -49.38
C GLU A 302 25.91 -16.17 -50.51
N HIS A 303 26.91 -17.06 -50.58
CA HIS A 303 26.99 -18.16 -51.58
C HIS A 303 26.98 -17.72 -53.06
N VAL A 304 27.75 -16.70 -53.42
CA VAL A 304 27.95 -16.32 -54.84
C VAL A 304 28.69 -17.45 -55.58
N PRO A 305 28.14 -18.00 -56.67
CA PRO A 305 28.82 -19.02 -57.46
C PRO A 305 30.19 -18.54 -57.96
N ALA A 306 31.23 -19.37 -57.87
CA ALA A 306 32.63 -18.98 -58.14
C ALA A 306 32.91 -18.44 -59.56
N HIS A 307 31.97 -18.61 -60.50
CA HIS A 307 32.05 -18.12 -61.88
C HIS A 307 31.40 -16.74 -62.09
N LEU A 308 30.92 -16.09 -61.02
CA LEU A 308 30.13 -14.86 -61.07
C LEU A 308 30.69 -13.75 -60.16
N GLN A 309 30.68 -12.50 -60.64
CA GLN A 309 30.98 -11.29 -59.87
C GLN A 309 29.77 -10.35 -59.84
N ILE A 310 29.46 -9.81 -58.66
CA ILE A 310 28.37 -8.85 -58.46
C ILE A 310 28.82 -7.48 -58.98
N GLU A 311 28.06 -6.92 -59.93
CA GLU A 311 28.34 -5.60 -60.52
C GLU A 311 27.60 -4.48 -59.81
N ALA A 312 26.34 -4.72 -59.41
CA ALA A 312 25.53 -3.76 -58.67
C ALA A 312 24.38 -4.45 -57.91
N ILE A 313 24.07 -3.92 -56.74
CA ILE A 313 22.89 -4.26 -55.92
C ILE A 313 22.01 -3.00 -55.87
N ASP A 314 20.77 -3.10 -56.33
CA ASP A 314 19.82 -1.98 -56.35
C ASP A 314 18.50 -2.37 -55.68
N PRO A 315 18.12 -1.74 -54.54
CA PRO A 315 18.90 -0.78 -53.74
C PRO A 315 19.94 -1.48 -52.82
N PRO A 316 21.00 -0.77 -52.37
CA PRO A 316 22.06 -1.34 -51.53
C PRO A 316 21.65 -1.57 -50.06
N GLU A 317 20.53 -0.97 -49.63
CA GLU A 317 20.06 -0.99 -48.25
C GLU A 317 18.54 -1.23 -48.18
N VAL A 318 18.11 -1.88 -47.11
CA VAL A 318 16.70 -2.11 -46.75
C VAL A 318 16.39 -1.29 -45.51
N ASN A 319 15.30 -0.52 -45.56
CA ASN A 319 14.82 0.19 -44.38
C ASN A 319 13.97 -0.77 -43.54
N ALA A 320 14.48 -1.18 -42.38
CA ALA A 320 13.78 -2.05 -41.43
C ALA A 320 13.35 -1.27 -40.19
N THR A 321 12.04 -1.32 -39.89
CA THR A 321 11.43 -0.67 -38.73
C THR A 321 11.31 -1.68 -37.59
N PHE A 322 11.96 -1.36 -36.47
CA PHE A 322 11.94 -2.18 -35.26
C PHE A 322 11.14 -1.50 -34.15
N SER A 323 10.42 -2.28 -33.35
CA SER A 323 9.74 -1.86 -32.14
C SER A 323 10.39 -2.48 -30.92
N ALA A 324 10.81 -1.63 -29.97
CA ALA A 324 11.37 -2.06 -28.70
C ALA A 324 11.22 -0.96 -27.64
N THR A 325 11.45 -1.29 -26.37
CA THR A 325 11.46 -0.27 -25.30
C THR A 325 12.55 0.77 -25.57
N ARG A 326 12.32 2.04 -25.21
CA ARG A 326 13.30 3.13 -25.42
C ARG A 326 14.69 2.82 -24.84
N ARG A 327 14.78 2.02 -23.77
CA ARG A 327 16.06 1.55 -23.19
C ARG A 327 16.78 0.53 -24.06
N ALA A 328 16.06 -0.38 -24.72
CA ALA A 328 16.66 -1.43 -25.55
C ALA A 328 17.50 -0.84 -26.69
N PHE A 329 17.01 0.21 -27.37
CA PHE A 329 17.74 0.87 -28.47
C PHE A 329 19.10 1.47 -28.07
N TYR A 330 19.28 1.89 -26.81
CA TYR A 330 20.59 2.38 -26.34
C TYR A 330 21.65 1.28 -26.31
N PHE A 331 21.25 0.03 -26.13
CA PHE A 331 22.14 -1.14 -26.05
C PHE A 331 22.23 -1.94 -27.35
N VAL A 332 21.49 -1.56 -28.41
CA VAL A 332 21.55 -2.23 -29.71
C VAL A 332 22.87 -1.91 -30.41
N ASN A 333 23.71 -2.93 -30.60
CA ASN A 333 24.91 -2.82 -31.43
C ASN A 333 24.52 -2.93 -32.92
N LYS A 334 24.54 -1.80 -33.63
CA LYS A 334 24.13 -1.67 -35.05
C LYS A 334 24.82 -2.65 -36.00
N ARG A 335 26.01 -3.16 -35.66
CA ARG A 335 26.77 -4.11 -36.49
C ARG A 335 26.18 -5.52 -36.57
N ARG A 336 25.20 -5.83 -35.71
CA ARG A 336 24.53 -7.15 -35.63
C ARG A 336 23.21 -7.22 -36.41
N ILE A 337 22.73 -6.10 -36.95
CA ILE A 337 21.56 -6.09 -37.83
C ILE A 337 22.06 -6.27 -39.25
N ARG A 338 21.72 -7.40 -39.88
CA ARG A 338 22.18 -7.74 -41.24
C ARG A 338 21.06 -8.41 -42.01
N VAL A 339 20.97 -8.12 -43.30
CA VAL A 339 20.15 -8.89 -44.23
C VAL A 339 21.09 -9.81 -44.99
N GLU A 340 20.92 -11.12 -44.86
CA GLU A 340 21.71 -12.13 -45.54
C GLU A 340 20.78 -12.89 -46.48
N VAL A 341 21.05 -12.84 -47.79
CA VAL A 341 20.25 -13.51 -48.81
C VAL A 341 21.13 -14.50 -49.56
N ASP A 342 20.67 -15.75 -49.68
CA ASP A 342 21.35 -16.81 -50.43
C ASP A 342 21.12 -16.62 -51.94
N VAL A 343 22.23 -16.53 -52.69
CA VAL A 343 22.23 -16.25 -54.14
C VAL A 343 22.84 -17.42 -54.94
N SER A 344 22.88 -18.62 -54.35
CA SER A 344 23.39 -19.85 -54.98
C SER A 344 22.76 -20.24 -56.32
N LEU A 345 21.52 -19.83 -56.58
CA LEU A 345 20.76 -20.08 -57.83
C LEU A 345 20.86 -18.94 -58.87
N ALA A 346 21.81 -18.00 -58.70
CA ALA A 346 21.98 -16.91 -59.64
C ALA A 346 22.57 -17.37 -60.99
N GLU A 347 21.93 -16.94 -62.08
CA GLU A 347 22.42 -17.08 -63.45
C GLU A 347 22.81 -15.70 -64.00
N LEU A 348 23.56 -15.66 -65.11
CA LEU A 348 24.02 -14.43 -65.76
C LEU A 348 22.88 -13.45 -66.08
N GLY A 349 23.06 -12.17 -65.77
CA GLY A 349 22.11 -11.09 -66.08
C GLY A 349 21.51 -10.39 -64.85
N ARG A 350 20.41 -9.66 -65.05
CA ARG A 350 19.68 -8.96 -63.97
C ARG A 350 18.59 -9.87 -63.42
N ARG A 351 18.68 -10.23 -62.14
CA ARG A 351 17.61 -10.99 -61.44
C ARG A 351 17.10 -10.26 -60.23
N THR A 352 15.80 -10.45 -59.99
CA THR A 352 15.09 -9.93 -58.83
C THR A 352 15.01 -11.03 -57.79
N PHE A 353 15.48 -10.76 -56.58
CA PHE A 353 15.36 -11.65 -55.42
C PHE A 353 14.37 -11.04 -54.43
N SER A 354 13.53 -11.87 -53.81
CA SER A 354 12.62 -11.45 -52.74
C SER A 354 13.29 -11.62 -51.37
N ILE A 355 13.16 -10.61 -50.51
CA ILE A 355 13.64 -10.65 -49.12
C ILE A 355 12.47 -11.07 -48.23
N SER A 356 12.66 -12.16 -47.49
CA SER A 356 11.72 -12.66 -46.50
C SER A 356 12.12 -12.19 -45.09
N GLU A 357 11.18 -12.23 -44.14
CA GLU A 357 11.45 -11.88 -42.74
C GLU A 357 12.56 -12.75 -42.10
N GLN A 358 12.78 -13.95 -42.62
CA GLN A 358 13.79 -14.91 -42.16
C GLN A 358 15.22 -14.54 -42.60
N ASP A 359 15.35 -13.67 -43.61
CA ASP A 359 16.63 -13.23 -44.16
C ASP A 359 17.21 -12.04 -43.37
N ILE A 360 16.47 -11.53 -42.37
CA ILE A 360 16.85 -10.38 -41.54
C ILE A 360 17.27 -10.87 -40.16
N TYR A 361 18.56 -10.78 -39.86
CA TYR A 361 19.11 -11.15 -38.57
C TYR A 361 19.12 -9.93 -37.64
N TYR A 362 18.44 -10.04 -36.49
CA TYR A 362 18.38 -9.01 -35.47
C TYR A 362 18.41 -9.61 -34.04
N PRO A 363 18.88 -8.86 -33.02
CA PRO A 363 18.85 -9.28 -31.62
C PRO A 363 17.42 -9.59 -31.14
N LYS A 364 17.25 -10.61 -30.28
CA LYS A 364 15.95 -11.04 -29.73
C LYS A 364 15.21 -9.95 -28.93
N ASP A 365 15.90 -8.89 -28.54
CA ASP A 365 15.35 -7.75 -27.79
C ASP A 365 14.60 -6.74 -28.69
N LEU A 366 14.60 -6.95 -30.01
CA LEU A 366 13.90 -6.14 -31.02
C LEU A 366 12.77 -6.95 -31.68
N ALA A 367 11.61 -6.33 -31.92
CA ALA A 367 10.57 -6.87 -32.77
C ALA A 367 10.58 -6.17 -34.13
N LEU A 368 10.73 -6.92 -35.23
CA LEU A 368 10.60 -6.38 -36.58
C LEU A 368 9.12 -6.09 -36.86
N LEU A 369 8.77 -4.84 -37.21
CA LEU A 369 7.40 -4.46 -37.57
C LEU A 369 7.16 -4.49 -39.08
N ASN A 370 8.07 -3.88 -39.84
CA ASN A 370 7.96 -3.76 -41.28
C ASN A 370 9.33 -3.49 -41.91
N PHE A 371 9.49 -3.81 -43.20
CA PHE A 371 10.69 -3.47 -43.97
C PHE A 371 10.34 -3.17 -45.44
N SER A 372 11.11 -2.27 -46.06
CA SER A 372 10.93 -1.87 -47.46
C SER A 372 12.27 -1.53 -48.11
N PRO A 373 12.54 -1.97 -49.36
CA PRO A 373 11.67 -2.78 -50.24
C PRO A 373 11.75 -4.31 -49.97
N ARG A 374 10.74 -5.07 -50.41
CA ARG A 374 10.66 -6.54 -50.27
C ARG A 374 11.40 -7.32 -51.37
N SER A 375 11.99 -6.61 -52.32
CA SER A 375 12.75 -7.20 -53.42
C SER A 375 13.90 -6.31 -53.81
N PHE A 376 15.02 -6.91 -54.18
CA PHE A 376 16.19 -6.21 -54.69
C PHE A 376 16.67 -6.85 -55.98
N LYS A 377 17.33 -6.05 -56.82
CA LYS A 377 17.89 -6.52 -58.09
C LYS A 377 19.40 -6.68 -57.94
N ILE A 378 19.91 -7.82 -58.39
CA ILE A 378 21.34 -8.08 -58.49
C ILE A 378 21.69 -8.13 -59.98
N SER A 379 22.72 -7.38 -60.38
CA SER A 379 23.36 -7.49 -61.69
C SER A 379 24.63 -8.33 -61.54
N VAL A 380 24.72 -9.45 -62.25
CA VAL A 380 25.81 -10.41 -62.10
C VAL A 380 26.50 -10.64 -63.45
N LYS A 381 27.84 -10.55 -63.48
CA LYS A 381 28.70 -10.79 -64.65
C LYS A 381 29.58 -12.03 -64.46
N SER A 382 30.02 -12.62 -65.56
CA SER A 382 30.99 -13.73 -65.53
C SER A 382 32.33 -13.26 -64.95
N ALA A 383 32.90 -14.03 -64.01
CA ALA A 383 34.17 -13.72 -63.36
C ALA A 383 35.41 -13.87 -64.26
N SER A 384 35.24 -14.28 -65.53
CA SER A 384 36.31 -14.71 -66.44
C SER A 384 36.80 -13.66 -67.46
N ASP A 385 36.51 -12.37 -67.29
CA ASP A 385 36.97 -11.32 -68.23
C ASP A 385 37.86 -10.26 -67.55
N LYS A 386 38.92 -10.74 -66.88
CA LYS A 386 40.06 -9.90 -66.47
C LYS A 386 41.38 -10.63 -66.73
N ASN A 387 41.65 -10.99 -67.99
CA ASN A 387 43.02 -11.11 -68.48
C ASN A 387 43.13 -11.14 -70.01
N THR A 388 42.85 -10.02 -70.70
CA THR A 388 43.51 -9.62 -71.96
C THR A 388 43.00 -8.25 -72.39
N GLY A 389 43.90 -7.26 -72.49
CA GLY A 389 43.63 -5.93 -73.03
C GLY A 389 44.31 -4.84 -72.24
#